data_AF-A0ABD5SW97-F1
#
_entry.id   AF-A0ABD5SW97-F1
#
_cell.length_a   1.000
_cell.length_b   1.000
_cell.length_c   1.000
_cell.angle_alpha   90.00
_cell.angle_beta   90.00
_cell.angle_gamma   90.00
#
_symmetry.space_group_name_H-M   'P 1'
#
loop_
_entity.id
_entity.type
_entity.pdbx_description
1 polymer ?
#
loop_
_entity_poly.entity_id
_entity_poly.type
_entity_poly.pdbx_seq_one_letter_code
_entity_poly.pdbx_strand_id
1 'polypeptide(L)'
;SAHDGGDTGAGLDAYTGDTIDMDAEGVYEPLRVKTQAIESATEAAVMLLRIDDVIAAGDLAVSHDDDEEEMPPGGGGMGGGMGGMGGGMGGMM
;
A
#
# COMPACT_ATOMS: atom_id res chain seq x y z
N SER A 1 -4.68 25.87 35.93
CA SER A 1 -5.57 24.73 35.69
C SER A 1 -5.43 23.73 36.84
N ALA A 2 -6.31 22.73 37.00
CA ALA A 2 -6.15 21.69 38.03
C ALA A 2 -4.80 20.94 37.88
N HIS A 3 -4.39 20.68 36.63
CA HIS A 3 -3.08 20.13 36.31
C HIS A 3 -1.90 21.03 36.71
N ASP A 4 -1.99 22.36 36.57
CA ASP A 4 -0.92 23.27 37.02
C ASP A 4 -0.73 23.21 38.55
N GLY A 5 -1.78 22.83 39.29
CA GLY A 5 -1.75 22.61 40.74
C GLY A 5 -1.13 21.27 41.16
N GLY A 6 -0.74 20.42 40.20
CA GLY A 6 -0.14 19.10 40.45
C GLY A 6 -1.14 17.95 40.44
N ASP A 7 -2.42 18.19 40.14
CA ASP A 7 -3.42 17.14 40.03
C ASP A 7 -3.29 16.44 38.67
N THR A 8 -2.67 15.26 38.67
CA THR A 8 -2.48 14.44 37.47
C THR A 8 -3.68 13.57 37.12
N GLY A 9 -4.60 13.34 38.08
CA GLY A 9 -5.80 12.53 37.92
C GLY A 9 -7.03 13.32 37.48
N ALA A 10 -6.94 14.66 37.52
CA ALA A 10 -7.97 15.54 36.99
C ALA A 10 -8.29 15.20 35.51
N GLY A 11 -9.56 15.02 35.19
CA GLY A 11 -10.04 14.84 33.84
C GLY A 11 -11.40 15.50 33.62
N LEU A 12 -11.95 15.34 32.43
CA LEU A 12 -13.22 15.92 32.04
C LEU A 12 -14.34 14.87 32.04
N ASP A 13 -15.44 15.13 32.74
CA ASP A 13 -16.68 14.36 32.59
C ASP A 13 -17.27 14.60 31.20
N ALA A 14 -17.50 13.54 30.42
CA ALA A 14 -17.98 13.65 29.04
C ALA A 14 -19.46 14.08 28.92
N TYR A 15 -20.25 13.93 29.99
CA TYR A 15 -21.67 14.29 30.02
C TYR A 15 -21.89 15.71 30.52
N THR A 16 -21.18 16.13 31.56
CA THR A 16 -21.38 17.47 32.17
C THR A 16 -20.35 18.48 31.69
N GLY A 17 -19.16 18.05 31.27
CA GLY A 17 -18.04 18.92 30.95
C GLY A 17 -17.34 19.49 32.19
N ASP A 18 -17.66 19.01 33.39
CA ASP A 18 -16.99 19.42 34.62
C ASP A 18 -15.65 18.70 34.79
N THR A 19 -14.74 19.31 35.54
CA THR A 19 -13.48 18.64 35.93
C THR A 19 -13.75 17.72 37.12
N ILE A 20 -13.36 16.46 36.99
CA ILE A 20 -13.54 15.40 37.99
C ILE A 20 -12.22 14.67 38.26
N ASP A 21 -12.15 13.95 39.37
CA ASP A 21 -11.06 13.03 39.69
C ASP A 21 -11.35 11.67 39.02
N MET A 22 -10.53 11.30 38.05
CA MET A 22 -10.72 10.07 37.27
C MET A 22 -10.48 8.81 38.09
N ASP A 23 -9.62 8.87 39.12
CA ASP A 23 -9.37 7.73 40.01
C ASP A 23 -10.59 7.48 40.91
N ALA A 24 -11.18 8.55 41.45
CA ALA A 24 -12.36 8.46 42.30
C ALA A 24 -13.59 7.93 41.55
N GLU A 25 -13.74 8.29 40.27
CA GLU A 25 -14.81 7.82 39.40
C GLU A 25 -14.51 6.43 38.77
N GLY A 26 -13.34 5.85 39.05
CA GLY A 26 -12.96 4.51 38.58
C GLY A 26 -12.70 4.42 37.08
N VAL A 27 -12.37 5.54 36.44
CA VAL A 27 -12.13 5.64 35.00
C VAL A 27 -10.65 5.40 34.72
N TYR A 28 -10.33 4.17 34.33
CA TYR A 28 -8.96 3.74 34.05
C TYR A 28 -8.74 3.35 32.59
N GLU A 29 -7.54 3.62 32.10
CA GLU A 29 -7.11 3.23 30.75
C GLU A 29 -5.88 2.30 30.83
N PRO A 30 -5.79 1.25 30.00
CA PRO A 30 -4.62 0.39 30.00
C PRO A 30 -3.36 1.15 29.55
N LEU A 31 -2.29 1.07 30.33
CA LEU A 31 -1.01 1.71 30.03
C LEU A 31 -0.55 1.45 28.58
N ARG A 32 -0.64 0.19 28.13
CA ARG A 32 -0.24 -0.22 26.78
C ARG A 32 -0.96 0.57 25.68
N VAL A 33 -2.24 0.90 25.88
CA VAL A 33 -3.02 1.65 24.90
C VAL A 33 -2.54 3.09 24.81
N LYS A 34 -2.29 3.75 25.95
CA LYS A 34 -1.76 5.13 25.96
C LYS A 34 -0.35 5.22 25.39
N THR A 35 0.53 4.29 25.76
CA THR A 35 1.90 4.24 25.22
C THR A 35 1.88 4.11 23.70
N GLN A 36 1.15 3.12 23.18
CA GLN A 36 1.09 2.88 21.74
C GLN A 36 0.43 4.04 20.98
N ALA A 37 -0.60 4.66 21.56
CA ALA A 37 -1.25 5.83 20.94
C ALA A 37 -0.27 6.99 20.77
N ILE A 38 0.54 7.29 21.79
CA ILE A 38 1.55 8.37 21.73
C ILE A 38 2.67 8.02 20.74
N GLU A 39 3.18 6.79 20.78
CA GLU A 39 4.23 6.31 19.87
C GLU A 39 3.76 6.40 18.41
N SER A 40 2.58 5.87 18.11
CA SER A 40 2.02 5.87 16.75
C SER A 40 1.71 7.28 16.25
N ALA A 41 1.15 8.15 17.11
CA ALA A 41 0.92 9.55 16.75
C ALA A 41 2.24 10.29 16.45
N THR A 42 3.29 10.00 17.22
CA THR A 42 4.62 10.58 17.01
C THR A 42 5.22 10.11 15.70
N GLU A 43 5.19 8.81 15.40
CA GLU A 43 5.68 8.26 14.14
C GLU A 43 4.93 8.85 12.94
N ALA A 44 3.60 8.94 13.02
CA ALA A 44 2.78 9.57 11.98
C ALA A 44 3.12 11.04 11.79
N ALA A 45 3.22 11.81 12.86
CA ALA A 45 3.59 13.23 12.80
C ALA A 45 4.99 13.42 12.19
N VAL A 46 5.96 12.59 12.58
CA VAL A 46 7.32 12.61 12.02
C VAL A 46 7.32 12.25 10.54
N MET A 47 6.51 11.28 10.11
CA MET A 47 6.36 10.95 8.69
C MET A 47 5.81 12.15 7.91
N LEU A 48 4.73 12.77 8.40
CA LEU A 48 4.11 13.92 7.75
C LEU A 48 5.06 15.12 7.64
N LEU A 49 5.83 15.41 8.69
CA LEU A 49 6.80 16.51 8.70
C LEU A 49 8.01 16.28 7.77
N ARG A 50 8.29 15.04 7.38
CA ARG A 50 9.40 14.68 6.49
C ARG A 50 9.00 14.67 5.01
N ILE A 51 7.71 14.73 4.70
CA ILE A 51 7.25 14.77 3.32
C ILE A 51 7.35 16.21 2.84
N ASP A 52 8.27 16.43 1.91
CA ASP A 52 8.43 17.76 1.27
C ASP A 52 7.45 17.91 0.09
N ASP A 53 7.38 16.91 -0.78
CA ASP A 53 6.53 16.89 -1.97
C ASP A 53 5.94 15.50 -2.24
N VAL A 54 4.73 15.47 -2.79
CA VAL A 54 4.08 14.24 -3.28
C VAL A 54 4.03 14.28 -4.80
N ILE A 55 4.71 13.34 -5.46
CA ILE A 55 4.70 13.21 -6.92
C ILE A 55 3.77 12.05 -7.29
N ALA A 56 2.69 12.35 -8.01
CA ALA A 56 1.82 11.33 -8.58
C ALA A 56 2.45 10.81 -9.90
N ALA A 57 2.85 9.55 -9.92
CA ALA A 57 3.14 8.85 -11.17
C ALA A 57 1.82 8.31 -11.74
N GLY A 58 1.43 8.77 -12.94
CA GLY A 58 0.37 8.14 -13.73
C GLY A 58 0.83 6.79 -14.30
N ASP A 59 0.00 6.15 -15.11
CA ASP A 59 0.39 4.93 -15.83
C ASP A 59 1.68 5.20 -16.60
N LEU A 60 2.77 4.52 -16.20
CA LEU A 60 3.98 4.47 -16.99
C LEU A 60 3.58 3.77 -18.30
N ALA A 61 3.41 4.55 -19.36
CA ALA A 61 3.32 4.01 -20.70
C ALA A 61 4.65 3.30 -20.96
N VAL A 62 4.69 2.00 -20.68
CA VAL A 62 5.68 1.11 -21.24
C VAL A 62 5.36 1.13 -22.72
N SER A 63 6.04 1.99 -23.49
CA SER A 63 6.14 1.74 -24.91
C SER A 63 6.89 0.42 -25.04
N HIS A 64 6.14 -0.67 -25.23
CA HIS A 64 6.66 -1.77 -26.02
C HIS A 64 6.86 -1.17 -27.41
N ASP A 65 8.04 -0.58 -27.64
CA ASP A 65 8.63 -0.60 -28.96
C ASP A 65 8.99 -2.07 -29.22
N ASP A 66 7.95 -2.86 -29.54
CA ASP A 66 8.14 -4.08 -30.30
C ASP A 66 8.63 -3.60 -31.67
N ASP A 67 9.95 -3.54 -31.83
CA ASP A 67 10.61 -3.53 -33.13
C ASP A 67 10.18 -4.81 -33.87
N GLU A 68 8.97 -4.79 -34.45
CA GLU A 68 8.63 -5.70 -35.53
C GLU A 68 9.51 -5.33 -36.73
N GLU A 69 10.63 -6.04 -36.87
CA GLU A 69 11.44 -6.03 -38.09
C GLU A 69 10.54 -6.40 -39.29
N GLU A 70 10.01 -5.39 -39.98
CA GLU A 70 9.30 -5.52 -41.25
C GLU A 70 10.23 -6.13 -42.30
N MET A 71 10.04 -7.43 -42.57
CA MET A 71 10.63 -8.12 -43.71
C MET A 71 10.16 -7.46 -45.02
N PRO A 72 11.07 -7.12 -45.95
CA PRO A 72 10.73 -6.34 -47.14
C PRO A 72 9.82 -7.14 -48.11
N PRO A 73 8.87 -6.45 -48.78
CA PRO A 73 7.95 -7.09 -49.72
C PRO A 73 8.64 -7.34 -51.06
N GLY A 74 8.86 -8.62 -51.39
CA GLY A 74 9.06 -9.05 -52.78
C GLY A 74 10.17 -10.06 -52.99
N GLY A 75 9.78 -11.32 -53.27
CA GLY A 75 10.72 -12.34 -53.71
C GLY A 75 10.09 -13.70 -54.00
N GLY A 76 9.42 -13.83 -55.16
CA GLY A 76 9.36 -15.08 -55.93
C GLY A 76 8.36 -16.14 -55.48
N GLY A 77 7.19 -16.16 -56.14
CA GLY A 77 6.43 -17.39 -56.32
C GLY A 77 7.07 -18.32 -57.36
N MET A 78 6.65 -19.59 -57.32
CA MET A 78 6.97 -20.75 -58.18
C MET A 78 8.20 -21.59 -57.84
N GLY A 79 7.95 -22.85 -57.45
CA GLY A 79 8.71 -23.98 -58.01
C GLY A 79 8.91 -25.20 -57.12
N GLY A 80 8.10 -26.25 -57.35
CA GLY A 80 8.44 -27.68 -57.14
C GLY A 80 8.54 -28.14 -55.68
N GLY A 81 7.79 -29.12 -55.19
CA GLY A 81 7.65 -30.46 -55.75
C GLY A 81 8.50 -31.43 -54.92
N MET A 82 7.92 -32.58 -54.55
CA MET A 82 8.55 -33.74 -53.88
C MET A 82 8.61 -33.59 -52.34
N GLY A 83 8.00 -34.43 -51.50
CA GLY A 83 7.46 -35.76 -51.69
C GLY A 83 7.86 -36.62 -50.49
N GLY A 84 6.87 -37.13 -49.75
CA GLY A 84 6.95 -38.45 -49.13
C GLY A 84 7.36 -38.56 -47.65
N MET A 85 6.68 -39.52 -47.01
CA MET A 85 6.96 -40.20 -45.73
C MET A 85 6.67 -39.39 -44.46
N GLY A 86 5.70 -39.72 -43.61
CA GLY A 86 4.98 -40.98 -43.43
C GLY A 86 5.02 -41.36 -41.96
N GLY A 87 3.88 -41.82 -41.43
CA GLY A 87 3.84 -42.61 -40.19
C GLY A 87 3.13 -41.96 -39.01
N GLY A 88 1.82 -42.15 -38.95
CA GLY A 88 1.11 -42.15 -37.68
C GLY A 88 1.55 -43.34 -36.81
N MET A 89 1.64 -43.10 -35.51
CA MET A 89 1.60 -44.12 -34.46
C MET A 89 1.19 -43.34 -33.20
N GLY A 90 -0.07 -43.46 -32.77
CA GLY A 90 -0.45 -44.38 -31.69
C GLY A 90 -0.18 -43.67 -30.35
N GLY A 91 -1.14 -43.15 -29.61
CA GLY A 91 -2.29 -43.88 -29.09
C GLY A 91 -1.81 -44.84 -28.01
N MET A 92 -1.78 -44.40 -26.74
CA MET A 92 -1.84 -45.27 -25.55
C MET A 92 -1.98 -44.43 -24.26
N MET A 93 -3.17 -44.60 -23.66
CA MET A 93 -3.47 -44.74 -22.22
C MET A 93 -2.76 -43.83 -21.22
#